data_AF-A0A2G4HVP5-F1
#
_entry.id   AF-A0A2G4HVP5-F1
#
_cell.length_a   1.000
_cell.length_b   1.000
_cell.length_c   1.000
_cell.angle_alpha   90.00
_cell.angle_beta   90.00
_cell.angle_gamma   90.00
#
_symmetry.space_group_name_H-M   'P 1'
#
loop_
_entity.id
_entity.type
_entity.pdbx_description
1 polymer ?
#
loop_
_entity_poly.entity_id
_entity_poly.type
_entity_poly.pdbx_seq_one_letter_code
_entity_poly.pdbx_strand_id
1 'polypeptide(L)'
;MSYEIQKAGRGGKVALHFNGAANTTIELNGATNSAINVATEAVTAASITAAYWSSNGVWTIRRGGSTGTDVLSLDGTGSFPLYQNGIVASNTATSNIYVSLAGSGTRGTLILELSKVSTFDEPT
;
A
#
# COMPACT_ATOMS: atom_id res chain seq x y z
N MET A 1 -11.95 11.78 -2.83
CA MET A 1 -10.79 11.02 -2.33
C MET A 1 -9.55 11.63 -2.94
N SER A 2 -8.60 12.10 -2.14
CA SER A 2 -7.32 12.65 -2.63
C SER A 2 -6.17 11.84 -2.04
N TYR A 3 -5.84 10.73 -2.69
CA TYR A 3 -4.53 10.10 -2.53
C TYR A 3 -3.66 10.58 -3.69
N GLU A 4 -2.36 10.73 -3.46
CA GLU A 4 -1.39 11.02 -4.51
C GLU A 4 -0.40 9.86 -4.55
N ILE A 5 -0.16 9.32 -5.74
CA ILE A 5 0.79 8.21 -5.91
C ILE A 5 2.00 8.77 -6.63
N GLN A 6 3.12 8.92 -5.92
CA GLN A 6 4.39 9.20 -6.56
C GLN A 6 5.00 7.88 -7.04
N LYS A 7 4.80 7.59 -8.33
CA LYS A 7 5.43 6.45 -9.01
C LYS A 7 6.93 6.70 -9.11
N ALA A 8 7.73 6.01 -8.29
CA ALA A 8 9.12 5.77 -8.67
C ALA A 8 9.08 4.82 -9.89
N GLY A 9 9.76 5.18 -10.98
CA GLY A 9 9.76 4.43 -12.24
C GLY A 9 10.25 2.98 -12.11
N ARG A 10 10.29 2.24 -13.23
CA ARG A 10 10.80 0.86 -13.37
C ARG A 10 11.82 0.51 -12.26
N GLY A 11 11.40 -0.31 -11.31
CA GLY A 11 12.19 -0.57 -10.12
C GLY A 11 11.30 -1.08 -8.99
N GLY A 12 11.82 -2.04 -8.23
CA GLY A 12 11.06 -2.82 -7.25
C GLY A 12 10.55 -2.04 -6.03
N LYS A 13 10.46 -0.71 -6.04
CA LYS A 13 9.93 0.08 -4.90
C LYS A 13 8.84 1.06 -5.32
N VAL A 14 7.81 1.21 -4.51
CA VAL A 14 6.67 2.12 -4.72
C VAL A 14 6.32 2.81 -3.41
N ALA A 15 6.05 4.12 -3.45
CA ALA A 15 5.49 4.86 -2.32
C ALA A 15 4.04 5.26 -2.61
N LEU A 16 3.14 4.97 -1.68
CA LEU A 16 1.72 5.30 -1.75
C LEU A 16 1.40 6.31 -0.65
N HIS A 17 0.81 7.45 -1.01
CA HIS A 17 0.43 8.48 -0.06
C HIS A 17 -1.10 8.62 0.01
N PHE A 18 -1.64 8.37 1.19
CA PHE A 18 -3.06 8.46 1.54
C PHE A 18 -3.28 9.69 2.43
N ASN A 19 -4.30 10.49 2.11
CA ASN A 19 -4.66 11.67 2.88
C ASN A 19 -6.18 11.71 3.15
N GLY A 20 -6.53 11.99 4.40
CA GLY A 20 -7.91 12.01 4.88
C GLY A 20 -8.48 10.62 5.14
N ALA A 21 -9.80 10.53 5.30
CA ALA A 21 -10.48 9.25 5.36
C ALA A 21 -10.29 8.51 4.02
N ALA A 22 -9.82 7.27 4.10
CA ALA A 22 -9.59 6.42 2.94
C ALA A 22 -10.25 5.06 3.17
N ASN A 23 -10.77 4.46 2.10
CA ASN A 23 -11.24 3.09 2.03
C ASN A 23 -10.92 2.62 0.61
N THR A 24 -9.71 2.15 0.39
CA THR A 24 -9.16 1.99 -0.96
C THR A 24 -8.48 0.65 -1.12
N THR A 25 -8.93 -0.11 -2.12
CA THR A 25 -8.22 -1.29 -2.61
C THR A 25 -7.22 -0.87 -3.67
N ILE A 26 -5.94 -1.12 -3.42
CA ILE A 26 -4.84 -1.03 -4.37
C ILE A 26 -4.67 -2.40 -5.02
N GLU A 27 -4.95 -2.46 -6.32
CA GLU A 27 -4.80 -3.66 -7.12
C GLU A 27 -3.32 -3.89 -7.45
N LEU A 28 -2.86 -5.15 -7.50
CA LEU A 28 -1.49 -5.43 -7.95
C LEU A 28 -1.34 -5.29 -9.48
N ASN A 29 -2.37 -5.71 -10.23
CA ASN A 29 -2.39 -5.78 -11.71
C ASN A 29 -3.70 -5.26 -12.33
N GLY A 30 -4.34 -4.30 -11.68
CA GLY A 30 -5.64 -3.80 -12.13
C GLY A 30 -5.57 -2.75 -13.25
N ALA A 31 -6.66 -2.61 -14.00
CA ALA A 31 -6.78 -1.54 -15.00
C ALA A 31 -7.26 -0.20 -14.36
N THR A 32 -7.93 -0.28 -13.22
CA THR A 32 -8.68 0.86 -12.66
C THR A 32 -8.02 1.47 -11.44
N ASN A 33 -7.47 0.65 -10.52
CA ASN A 33 -6.86 1.17 -9.29
C ASN A 33 -5.52 0.50 -8.94
N SER A 34 -4.74 0.23 -9.98
CA SER A 34 -3.42 -0.34 -9.84
C SER A 34 -2.37 0.76 -9.77
N ALA A 35 -2.18 1.23 -8.54
CA ALA A 35 -1.22 2.29 -8.21
C ALA A 35 0.24 1.85 -8.36
N ILE A 36 0.48 0.54 -8.40
CA ILE A 36 1.80 -0.06 -8.18
C ILE A 36 2.43 -0.70 -9.42
N ASN A 37 1.68 -0.85 -10.51
CA ASN A 37 2.19 -1.32 -11.79
C ASN A 37 2.10 -0.23 -12.88
N VAL A 38 2.87 -0.42 -13.94
CA VAL A 38 2.72 0.31 -15.21
C VAL A 38 2.10 -0.61 -16.27
N ALA A 39 1.66 -0.06 -17.41
CA ALA A 39 0.87 -0.81 -18.40
C ALA A 39 1.55 -2.08 -18.95
N THR A 40 2.88 -2.15 -18.97
CA THR A 40 3.67 -3.30 -19.44
C THR A 40 4.30 -4.09 -18.30
N GLU A 41 3.78 -3.93 -17.08
CA GLU A 41 4.29 -4.57 -15.87
C GLU A 41 3.21 -5.43 -15.21
N ALA A 42 3.56 -6.68 -14.95
CA ALA A 42 2.79 -7.58 -14.09
C ALA A 42 3.49 -7.72 -12.74
N VAL A 43 2.89 -7.18 -11.67
CA VAL A 43 3.33 -7.31 -10.28
C VAL A 43 2.84 -8.64 -9.72
N THR A 44 3.75 -9.58 -9.49
CA THR A 44 3.42 -10.92 -8.96
C THR A 44 3.37 -10.93 -7.44
N ALA A 45 4.11 -10.04 -6.78
CA ALA A 45 4.07 -9.86 -5.34
C ALA A 45 4.42 -8.43 -4.93
N ALA A 46 3.79 -7.95 -3.86
CA ALA A 46 4.14 -6.69 -3.20
C ALA A 46 4.27 -6.90 -1.68
N SER A 47 5.33 -6.40 -1.09
CA SER A 47 5.66 -6.49 0.33
C SER A 47 5.69 -5.10 0.95
N ILE A 48 5.11 -4.92 2.13
CA ILE A 48 5.14 -3.64 2.85
C ILE A 48 6.49 -3.52 3.55
N THR A 49 7.25 -2.49 3.18
CA THR A 49 8.63 -2.26 3.65
C THR A 49 8.76 -1.11 4.65
N ALA A 50 7.84 -0.14 4.61
CA ALA A 50 7.72 0.88 5.64
C ALA A 50 6.31 1.45 5.70
N ALA A 51 5.93 1.97 6.87
CA ALA A 51 4.73 2.77 7.07
C ALA A 51 5.06 4.00 7.91
N TYR A 52 4.58 5.17 7.48
CA TYR A 52 4.69 6.43 8.22
C TYR A 52 3.30 7.03 8.32
N TRP A 53 2.83 7.34 9.52
CA TRP A 53 1.44 7.75 9.71
C TRP A 53 1.29 8.85 10.75
N SER A 54 0.21 9.61 10.60
CA SER A 54 -0.31 10.55 11.57
C SER A 54 -1.82 10.64 11.38
N SER A 55 -2.60 10.28 12.39
CA SER A 55 -4.07 10.34 12.34
C SER A 55 -4.68 10.54 13.72
N ASN A 56 -5.92 11.03 13.74
CA ASN A 56 -6.81 11.00 14.92
C ASN A 56 -7.75 9.78 14.92
N GLY A 57 -7.35 8.71 14.24
CA GLY A 57 -8.06 7.43 14.12
C GLY A 57 -7.09 6.34 13.71
N VAL A 58 -7.59 5.11 13.53
CA VAL A 58 -6.74 3.95 13.26
C VAL A 58 -6.65 3.68 11.76
N TRP A 59 -5.44 3.72 11.22
CA TRP A 59 -5.15 3.19 9.89
C TRP A 59 -5.09 1.68 9.95
N THR A 60 -5.89 1.00 9.12
CA THR A 60 -5.81 -0.44 8.95
C THR A 60 -5.33 -0.77 7.54
N ILE A 61 -4.31 -1.60 7.45
CA ILE A 61 -3.83 -2.18 6.19
C ILE A 61 -4.19 -3.67 6.19
N ARG A 62 -4.89 -4.10 5.13
CA ARG A 62 -5.29 -5.49 4.90
C ARG A 62 -4.71 -6.02 3.60
N ARG A 63 -4.62 -7.34 3.50
CA ARG A 63 -4.36 -8.07 2.24
C ARG A 63 -5.62 -8.74 1.75
N GLY A 64 -5.91 -8.54 0.46
CA GLY A 64 -7.20 -8.81 -0.16
C GLY A 64 -8.00 -7.52 -0.37
N GLY A 65 -9.32 -7.60 -0.15
CA GLY A 65 -10.23 -6.45 -0.20
C GLY A 65 -10.57 -5.90 1.19
N SER A 66 -11.73 -5.24 1.30
CA SER A 66 -12.24 -4.68 2.55
C SER A 66 -12.48 -5.73 3.65
N THR A 67 -12.74 -6.98 3.27
CA THR A 67 -12.90 -8.15 4.15
C THR A 67 -11.64 -9.02 4.22
N GLY A 68 -10.50 -8.49 3.78
CA GLY A 68 -9.22 -9.17 3.77
C GLY A 68 -8.62 -9.41 5.16
N THR A 69 -7.41 -9.94 5.20
CA THR A 69 -6.68 -10.19 6.46
C THR A 69 -5.93 -8.95 6.90
N ASP A 70 -6.12 -8.54 8.16
CA ASP A 70 -5.38 -7.42 8.78
C ASP A 70 -3.88 -7.74 8.84
N VAL A 71 -3.06 -6.78 8.41
CA VAL A 71 -1.60 -6.88 8.40
C VAL A 71 -0.96 -5.81 9.28
N LEU A 72 -1.51 -4.59 9.29
CA LEU A 72 -1.09 -3.53 10.20
C LEU A 72 -2.31 -2.77 10.71
N SER A 73 -2.24 -2.40 11.98
CA SER A 73 -3.17 -1.47 12.64
C SER A 73 -2.33 -0.39 13.31
N LEU A 74 -2.50 0.86 12.87
CA LEU A 74 -1.61 1.98 13.20
C LEU A 74 -2.45 3.12 13.77
N ASP A 75 -2.27 3.41 15.05
CA ASP A 75 -2.95 4.50 15.76
C ASP A 75 -1.99 5.66 16.06
N GLY A 76 -2.53 6.86 16.22
CA GLY A 76 -1.79 8.07 16.55
C GLY A 76 -0.79 8.49 15.47
N THR A 77 0.46 8.69 15.85
CA THR A 77 1.54 9.11 14.96
C THR A 77 2.75 8.21 15.14
N GLY A 78 3.39 7.81 14.04
CA GLY A 78 4.55 6.95 14.12
C GLY A 78 5.22 6.69 12.79
N SER A 79 6.32 5.94 12.88
CA SER A 79 7.07 5.44 11.74
C SER A 79 7.49 4.02 12.02
N PHE A 80 7.38 3.16 11.02
CA PHE A 80 7.77 1.76 11.12
C PHE A 80 8.54 1.34 9.87
N PRO A 81 9.86 1.54 9.83
CA PRO A 81 10.72 1.08 8.74
C PRO A 81 11.00 -0.43 8.86
N LEU A 82 10.00 -1.25 8.55
CA LEU A 82 10.00 -2.71 8.70
C LEU A 82 11.22 -3.39 8.05
N TYR A 83 11.63 -2.94 6.86
CA TYR A 83 12.75 -3.52 6.13
C TYR A 83 14.10 -3.40 6.88
N GLN A 84 14.32 -2.30 7.61
CA GLN A 84 15.55 -2.11 8.39
C GLN A 84 15.65 -3.09 9.56
N ASN A 85 14.52 -3.64 10.00
CA ASN A 85 14.44 -4.63 11.06
C ASN A 85 14.37 -6.07 10.54
N GLY A 86 14.50 -6.29 9.22
CA GLY A 86 14.38 -7.63 8.61
C GLY A 86 12.96 -8.21 8.66
N ILE A 87 11.95 -7.39 8.94
CA ILE A 87 10.55 -7.82 9.07
C ILE A 87 9.85 -7.57 7.74
N VAL A 88 9.15 -8.57 7.22
CA VAL A 88 8.23 -8.40 6.10
C VAL A 88 6.81 -8.67 6.60
N ALA A 89 5.99 -7.62 6.65
CA ALA A 89 4.56 -7.75 6.90
C ALA A 89 3.87 -8.26 5.62
N SER A 90 4.02 -9.57 5.36
CA SER A 90 3.46 -10.28 4.21
C SER A 90 2.68 -11.49 4.68
N ASN A 91 1.46 -11.28 5.13
CA ASN A 91 0.47 -12.36 5.07
C ASN A 91 -0.17 -12.29 3.67
N THR A 92 0.23 -13.15 2.73
CA THR A 92 -0.15 -13.16 1.30
C THR A 92 0.35 -11.98 0.44
N ALA A 93 1.66 -11.93 0.14
CA ALA A 93 2.27 -10.92 -0.75
C ALA A 93 1.67 -10.83 -2.17
N THR A 94 0.89 -11.82 -2.59
CA THR A 94 0.28 -11.93 -3.92
C THR A 94 -1.15 -11.36 -3.99
N SER A 95 -1.75 -11.01 -2.85
CA SER A 95 -3.09 -10.43 -2.80
C SER A 95 -3.04 -8.90 -2.86
N ASN A 96 -4.12 -8.28 -3.33
CA ASN A 96 -4.29 -6.82 -3.33
C ASN A 96 -4.11 -6.22 -1.93
N ILE A 97 -3.88 -4.91 -1.86
CA ILE A 97 -3.71 -4.20 -0.59
C ILE A 97 -4.96 -3.36 -0.36
N TYR A 98 -5.55 -3.43 0.81
CA TYR A 98 -6.66 -2.55 1.19
C TYR A 98 -6.22 -1.65 2.33
N VAL A 99 -6.45 -0.34 2.18
CA VAL A 99 -6.12 0.67 3.18
C VAL A 99 -7.39 1.37 3.63
N SER A 100 -7.63 1.40 4.94
CA SER A 100 -8.74 2.12 5.53
C SER A 100 -8.31 3.03 6.67
N LEU A 101 -8.91 4.21 6.76
CA LEU A 101 -8.99 5.04 7.96
C LEU A 101 -10.46 5.24 8.29
N ALA A 102 -10.97 4.48 9.25
CA ALA A 102 -12.39 4.45 9.57
C ALA A 102 -12.68 5.25 10.86
N GLY A 103 -13.72 6.07 10.80
CA GLY A 103 -14.27 6.82 11.94
C GLY A 103 -14.91 8.14 11.50
N SER A 104 -15.94 8.59 12.21
CA SER A 104 -16.52 9.92 11.94
C SER A 104 -15.52 11.00 12.35
N GLY A 105 -15.27 11.97 11.47
CA GLY A 105 -14.31 13.05 11.72
C GLY A 105 -12.84 12.63 11.70
N THR A 106 -12.52 11.40 11.29
CA THR A 106 -11.13 10.95 11.19
C THR A 106 -10.43 11.56 9.99
N ARG A 107 -9.21 12.03 10.22
CA ARG A 107 -8.31 12.62 9.24
C ARG A 107 -6.90 12.16 9.58
N GLY A 108 -6.08 12.04 8.55
CA GLY A 108 -4.69 11.70 8.74
C GLY A 108 -3.96 11.55 7.43
N THR A 109 -2.68 11.26 7.56
CA THR A 109 -1.79 10.94 6.46
C THR A 109 -1.17 9.58 6.73
N LEU A 110 -1.05 8.77 5.69
CA LEU A 110 -0.29 7.53 5.68
C LEU A 110 0.59 7.51 4.43
N ILE A 111 1.87 7.24 4.61
CA ILE A 111 2.80 6.90 3.54
C ILE A 111 3.17 5.43 3.72
N LEU A 112 2.88 4.62 2.70
CA LEU A 112 3.25 3.21 2.63
C LEU A 112 4.31 3.03 1.57
N GLU A 113 5.45 2.45 1.97
CA GLU A 113 6.48 2.02 1.03
C GLU A 113 6.37 0.53 0.80
N LEU A 114 6.33 0.15 -0.47
CA LEU A 114 6.21 -1.22 -0.94
C LEU A 114 7.46 -1.62 -1.70
N SER A 115 7.89 -2.87 -1.53
CA SER A 115 8.78 -3.55 -2.47
C SER A 115 7.97 -4.50 -3.35
N LYS A 116 8.16 -4.47 -4.66
CA LYS A 116 7.44 -5.31 -5.63
C LYS A 116 8.36 -6.25 -6.39
N VAL A 117 7.83 -7.43 -6.69
CA VAL A 117 8.36 -8.41 -7.63
C VAL A 117 7.47 -8.36 -8.85
N SER A 118 8.08 -8.18 -10.02
CA SER A 118 7.33 -7.97 -11.26
C SER A 118 8.02 -8.60 -12.46
N THR A 119 7.23 -8.97 -13.45
CA THR A 119 7.68 -9.30 -14.81
C THR A 119 7.29 -8.18 -15.77
N PHE A 120 8.05 -8.04 -16.85
CA PHE A 120 7.80 -7.05 -17.90
C PHE A 120 7.72 -7.74 -19.24
N ASP A 121 6.75 -7.34 -20.05
CA ASP A 121 6.74 -7.71 -21.45
C ASP A 121 7.71 -6.80 -22.20
N GLU A 122 8.63 -7.39 -22.96
CA GLU A 122 9.49 -6.62 -23.86
C GLU A 122 8.65 -6.12 -25.04
N PRO A 123 8.78 -4.84 -25.43
CA PRO A 123 8.15 -4.37 -26.66
C PRO A 123 8.74 -5.15 -27.84
N THR A 124 7.86 -5.81 -28.61
CA THR A 124 8.20 -6.49 -29.88
C THR A 124 8.68 -5.50 -30.94
#